data_AF-A0A9E3TS69-F1
#
_entry.id   AF-A0A9E3TS69-F1
#
_cell.length_a   1.000
_cell.length_b   1.000
_cell.length_c   1.000
_cell.angle_alpha   90.00
_cell.angle_beta   90.00
_cell.angle_gamma   90.00
#
_symmetry.space_group_name_H-M   'P 1'
#
loop_
_entity.id
_entity.type
_entity.pdbx_description
1 polymer ?
#
loop_
_entity_poly.entity_id
_entity_poly.type
_entity_poly.pdbx_seq_one_letter_code
_entity_poly.pdbx_strand_id
1 'polypeptide(L)' 'MRISRRLIFTSHFIAFVSLGFVGAALSDEPTFRAGAATSNITPPIGSDQTVGASKRQATHVHDELNARCLVL' A
#
# COMPACT_ATOMS: atom_id res chain seq x y z
N MET A 1 52.10 20.74 27.54
CA MET A 1 50.70 20.26 27.68
C MET A 1 50.45 19.16 26.65
N ARG A 2 50.70 17.88 27.00
CA ARG A 2 50.55 16.73 26.07
C ARG A 2 49.09 16.27 26.09
N ILE A 3 48.29 16.83 25.20
CA ILE A 3 46.93 16.34 24.93
C ILE A 3 47.04 14.88 24.47
N SER A 4 46.44 13.97 25.23
CA SER A 4 46.57 12.54 25.00
C SER A 4 45.69 12.14 23.80
N ARG A 5 46.28 11.42 22.83
CA ARG A 5 45.55 10.92 21.64
C ARG A 5 44.29 10.13 22.03
N ARG A 6 44.29 9.51 23.23
CA ARG A 6 43.13 8.82 23.81
C ARG A 6 41.91 9.73 24.01
N LEU A 7 42.10 10.98 24.45
CA LEU A 7 41.02 11.94 24.65
C LEU A 7 40.37 12.39 23.33
N ILE A 8 41.15 12.47 22.25
CA ILE A 8 40.65 12.83 20.91
C ILE A 8 39.79 11.70 20.34
N PHE A 9 40.25 10.45 20.45
CA PHE A 9 39.50 9.28 19.96
C PHE A 9 38.19 9.07 20.74
N THR A 10 38.20 9.24 22.07
CA THR A 10 36.96 9.15 22.87
C THR A 10 35.97 10.27 22.53
N SER A 11 36.45 11.48 22.27
CA SER A 11 35.59 12.60 21.86
C SER A 11 34.93 12.38 20.49
N HIS A 12 35.64 11.78 19.53
CA HIS A 12 35.08 11.49 18.21
C HIS A 12 34.07 10.35 18.27
N PHE A 13 34.32 9.34 19.11
CA PHE A 13 33.39 8.24 19.31
C PHE A 13 32.07 8.71 19.95
N ILE A 14 32.14 9.61 20.93
CA ILE A 14 30.95 10.20 21.56
C ILE A 14 30.17 11.05 20.56
N ALA A 15 30.85 11.86 19.74
CA ALA A 15 30.20 12.68 18.72
C ALA A 15 29.49 11.85 17.62
N PHE A 16 30.09 10.74 17.18
CA PHE A 16 29.51 9.85 16.16
C PHE A 16 28.27 9.13 16.67
N VAL A 17 28.25 8.73 17.95
CA VAL A 17 27.08 8.11 18.60
C VAL A 17 25.92 9.11 18.73
N SER A 18 26.19 10.39 19.02
CA SER A 18 25.13 11.40 19.13
C SER A 18 24.48 11.79 17.79
N LEU A 19 25.17 11.64 16.65
CA LEU A 19 24.62 12.03 15.34
C LEU A 19 23.65 10.98 14.76
N GLY A 20 23.71 9.73 15.21
CA GLY A 20 22.85 8.64 14.74
C GLY A 20 21.49 8.51 15.44
N PHE A 21 21.23 9.33 16.46
CA PHE A 21 20.01 9.24 17.29
C PHE A 21 19.12 10.49 17.16
N VAL A 22 19.14 11.18 16.02
CA VAL A 22 18.04 12.08 15.67
C VAL A 22 16.88 11.20 15.23
N GLY A 23 15.99 10.93 16.19
CA GLY A 23 14.89 9.99 16.06
C GLY A 23 13.95 10.31 14.90
N ALA A 24 13.46 9.25 14.27
CA ALA A 24 12.27 9.29 13.45
C ALA A 24 11.14 9.87 14.30
N ALA A 25 10.79 11.13 14.09
CA ALA A 25 9.57 11.70 14.63
C ALA A 25 8.41 10.88 14.07
N LEU A 26 7.68 10.20 14.95
CA LEU A 26 6.37 9.62 14.62
C LEU A 26 5.43 10.81 14.42
N SER A 27 5.33 11.31 13.19
CA SER A 27 4.31 12.29 12.84
C SER A 27 2.93 11.64 13.00
N ASP A 28 2.11 12.17 13.90
CA ASP A 28 0.71 11.76 14.13
C ASP A 28 -0.24 12.24 13.02
N GLU A 29 0.31 12.55 11.85
CA GLU A 29 -0.48 12.99 10.70
C GLU A 29 -1.32 11.81 10.18
N PRO A 30 -2.63 12.03 9.91
CA PRO A 30 -3.49 11.00 9.36
C PRO A 30 -2.87 10.44 8.08
N THR A 31 -2.43 9.18 8.14
CA THR A 31 -1.93 8.51 6.94
C THR A 31 -3.11 8.22 6.03
N PHE A 32 -3.05 8.72 4.79
CA PHE A 32 -4.05 8.39 3.78
C PHE A 32 -4.04 6.87 3.50
N ARG A 33 -5.19 6.21 3.71
CA ARG A 33 -5.32 4.75 3.55
C ARG A 33 -6.28 4.45 2.40
N ALA A 34 -5.73 4.10 1.25
CA ALA A 34 -6.52 3.66 0.10
C ALA A 34 -6.50 2.14 -0.06
N GLY A 35 -7.54 1.59 -0.67
CA GLY A 35 -7.68 0.18 -1.01
C GLY A 35 -8.32 -0.03 -2.38
N ALA A 36 -8.01 -1.15 -3.02
CA ALA A 36 -8.64 -1.57 -4.26
C ALA A 36 -9.05 -3.04 -4.14
N ALA A 37 -10.24 -3.37 -4.63
CA ALA A 37 -10.76 -4.73 -4.67
C ALA A 37 -11.40 -5.02 -6.03
N THR A 38 -11.34 -6.29 -6.45
CA THR A 38 -12.04 -6.78 -7.64
C THR A 38 -12.82 -8.03 -7.26
N SER A 39 -14.01 -8.19 -7.85
CA SER A 39 -14.83 -9.39 -7.69
C SER A 39 -15.36 -9.84 -9.04
N ASN A 40 -15.19 -11.12 -9.36
CA ASN A 40 -15.83 -11.70 -10.53
C ASN A 40 -17.33 -11.82 -10.25
N ILE A 41 -18.13 -11.24 -11.15
CA ILE A 41 -19.60 -11.24 -11.12
C ILE A 41 -20.17 -11.82 -12.43
N THR A 42 -19.39 -12.63 -13.15
CA THR A 42 -19.82 -13.30 -14.37
C THR A 42 -20.99 -14.23 -14.04
N PRO A 43 -22.19 -13.96 -14.58
CA PRO A 43 -23.33 -14.80 -14.29
C PRO A 43 -23.22 -16.14 -15.03
N PRO A 44 -23.82 -17.23 -14.53
CA PRO A 44 -23.87 -18.48 -15.26
C PRO A 44 -24.53 -18.32 -16.63
N ILE A 45 -24.03 -19.03 -17.63
CA ILE A 45 -24.65 -19.08 -18.96
C ILE A 45 -26.11 -19.55 -18.83
N GLY A 46 -27.00 -18.82 -19.49
CA GLY A 46 -28.44 -19.10 -19.47
C GLY A 46 -29.20 -18.62 -18.24
N SER A 47 -28.53 -17.95 -17.29
CA SER A 47 -29.22 -17.21 -16.22
C SER A 47 -30.04 -16.04 -16.78
N ASP A 48 -31.09 -15.66 -16.04
CA ASP A 48 -31.95 -14.56 -16.43
C ASP A 48 -31.18 -13.24 -16.36
N GLN A 49 -31.00 -12.60 -17.51
CA GLN A 49 -30.33 -11.30 -17.61
C GLN A 49 -31.38 -10.21 -17.41
N THR A 50 -31.63 -9.86 -16.14
CA THR A 50 -32.66 -8.87 -15.76
C THR A 50 -32.32 -7.43 -16.21
N VAL A 51 -31.11 -7.17 -16.73
CA VAL A 51 -30.64 -5.84 -17.12
C VAL A 51 -30.57 -5.67 -18.64
N GLY A 52 -31.44 -4.80 -19.17
CA GLY A 52 -31.45 -4.37 -20.57
C GLY A 52 -32.37 -5.20 -21.45
N ALA A 53 -33.51 -4.61 -21.82
CA ALA A 53 -34.55 -5.21 -22.66
C ALA A 53 -33.99 -5.79 -23.98
N SER A 54 -34.51 -6.97 -24.36
CA SER A 54 -34.35 -7.68 -25.64
C SER A 54 -33.05 -8.47 -25.92
N LYS A 55 -32.33 -8.97 -24.90
CA LYS A 55 -31.10 -9.73 -25.16
C LYS A 55 -31.34 -11.23 -25.40
N ARG A 56 -30.77 -11.72 -26.52
CA ARG A 56 -30.58 -13.14 -26.82
C ARG A 56 -29.80 -13.80 -25.67
N GLN A 57 -30.14 -15.04 -25.34
CA GLN A 57 -29.43 -15.80 -24.32
C GLN A 57 -27.95 -15.95 -24.71
N ALA A 58 -27.04 -15.64 -23.79
CA ALA A 58 -25.62 -15.86 -24.00
C ALA A 58 -25.33 -17.37 -24.09
N THR A 59 -24.43 -17.78 -24.99
CA THR A 59 -24.01 -19.19 -25.15
C THR A 59 -22.54 -19.40 -24.81
N HIS A 60 -21.77 -18.32 -24.69
CA HIS A 60 -20.33 -18.35 -24.43
C HIS A 60 -19.89 -17.13 -23.63
N VAL A 61 -18.93 -17.33 -22.72
CA VAL A 61 -18.25 -16.26 -21.97
C VAL A 61 -16.96 -15.95 -22.72
N HIS A 62 -16.82 -14.74 -23.24
CA HIS A 62 -15.57 -14.30 -23.86
C HIS A 62 -14.54 -13.91 -22.81
N ASP A 63 -14.98 -13.16 -21.81
CA ASP A 63 -14.17 -12.66 -20.70
C ASP A 63 -15.00 -12.62 -19.42
N GLU A 64 -14.33 -12.62 -18.27
CA GLU A 64 -14.98 -12.49 -16.97
C GLU A 64 -15.46 -11.05 -16.73
N LEU A 65 -16.71 -10.92 -16.31
CA LEU A 65 -17.24 -9.65 -15.82
C LEU A 65 -16.75 -9.42 -14.38
N ASN A 66 -16.08 -8.29 -14.14
CA ASN A 66 -15.54 -7.95 -12.83
C ASN A 66 -16.14 -6.65 -12.28
N ALA A 67 -16.67 -6.72 -11.06
CA ALA A 67 -16.94 -5.54 -10.24
C ALA A 67 -15.62 -5.03 -9.64
N ARG A 68 -15.43 -3.71 -9.62
CA ARG A 68 -14.21 -3.07 -9.11
C ARG A 68 -14.59 -2.02 -8.08
N CYS A 69 -13.90 -2.04 -6.94
CA CYS A 69 -14.10 -1.09 -5.85
C CYS A 69 -12.79 -0.39 -5.51
N LEU A 70 -12.87 0.92 -5.29
CA LEU A 70 -11.79 1.76 -4.77
C LEU A 70 -12.28 2.40 -3.47
N VAL A 71 -11.49 2.30 -2.40
CA VAL A 71 -11.76 2.89 -1.09
C VAL A 71 -10.64 3.87 -0.78
N LEU A 72 -11.00 5.02 -0.22
CA LEU A 72 -10.10 6.15 0.07
C LEU A 72 -10.20 6.55 1.54
#